data_AF-A0A2S5LE15-F1
#
_entry.id   AF-A0A2S5LE15-F1
#
_cell.length_a   1.000
_cell.length_b   1.000
_cell.length_c   1.000
_cell.angle_alpha   90.00
_cell.angle_beta   90.00
_cell.angle_gamma   90.00
#
_symmetry.space_group_name_H-M   'P 1'
#
loop_
_entity.id
_entity.type
_entity.pdbx_description
1 polymer ?
#
loop_
_entity_poly.entity_id
_entity_poly.type
_entity_poly.pdbx_seq_one_letter_code
_entity_poly.pdbx_strand_id
1 'polypeptide(L)'
;LGSLGTLIYRAKMAGVIAGLPADVARAAGATLGGAADAVKFLPPEQAERTLSAARDAFCAGFQAIALLSALGLVGAAFATKIALKQARHPSPEGAGEKPTSAPA
;
A
#
# COMPACT_ATOMS: atom_id res chain seq x y z
N LEU A 1 -0.48 -1.17 6.04
CA LEU A 1 -0.31 -1.89 4.75
C LEU A 1 -0.82 -3.34 4.84
N GLY A 2 -0.37 -4.13 5.82
CA GLY A 2 -0.86 -5.51 6.01
C GLY A 2 -2.39 -5.64 6.10
N SER A 3 -3.05 -4.87 6.96
CA SER A 3 -4.52 -4.92 7.13
C SER A 3 -5.30 -4.57 5.86
N LEU A 4 -4.79 -3.65 5.03
CA LEU A 4 -5.41 -3.30 3.74
C LEU A 4 -5.34 -4.48 2.76
N GLY A 5 -4.17 -5.14 2.69
CA GLY A 5 -4.02 -6.35 1.89
C GLY A 5 -4.97 -7.46 2.33
N THR A 6 -5.09 -7.69 3.64
CA THR A 6 -6.04 -8.68 4.21
C THR A 6 -7.49 -8.32 3.90
N LEU A 7 -7.87 -7.04 3.99
CA LEU A 7 -9.22 -6.59 3.66
C LEU A 7 -9.56 -6.84 2.18
N ILE A 8 -8.67 -6.44 1.27
CA ILE A 8 -8.85 -6.64 -0.18
C ILE A 8 -8.93 -8.13 -0.50
N TYR A 9 -8.03 -8.94 0.09
CA TYR A 9 -8.03 -10.38 -0.09
C TYR A 9 -9.38 -11.00 0.32
N ARG A 10 -9.84 -10.70 1.55
CA ARG A 10 -11.12 -11.20 2.08
C ARG A 10 -12.32 -10.77 1.22
N ALA A 11 -12.36 -9.52 0.79
CA ALA A 11 -13.43 -9.01 -0.05
C ALA A 11 -13.50 -9.76 -1.39
N LYS A 12 -12.35 -10.02 -2.04
CA LYS A 12 -12.31 -10.74 -3.31
C LYS A 12 -12.60 -12.24 -3.15
N MET A 13 -12.22 -12.84 -2.02
CA MET A 13 -12.49 -14.26 -1.74
C MET A 13 -13.94 -14.55 -1.34
N ALA A 14 -14.71 -13.56 -0.88
CA ALA A 14 -16.05 -13.75 -0.32
C ALA A 14 -17.01 -14.53 -1.25
N GLY A 15 -17.00 -14.24 -2.55
CA GLY A 15 -17.83 -14.95 -3.53
C GLY A 15 -17.35 -16.37 -3.84
N VAL A 16 -16.03 -16.61 -3.76
CA VAL A 16 -15.41 -17.90 -4.07
C VAL A 16 -15.68 -18.91 -2.96
N ILE A 17 -15.58 -18.47 -1.71
CA ILE A 17 -15.69 -19.35 -0.54
C ILE A 17 -17.14 -19.69 -0.17
N ALA A 18 -18.13 -18.99 -0.74
CA ALA A 18 -19.54 -19.20 -0.43
C ALA A 18 -20.06 -20.60 -0.83
N GLY A 19 -19.43 -21.25 -1.81
CA GLY A 19 -19.78 -22.59 -2.27
C GLY A 19 -18.93 -23.71 -1.67
N LEU A 20 -18.04 -23.41 -0.70
CA LEU A 20 -17.08 -24.36 -0.15
C LEU A 20 -17.52 -24.92 1.21
N PRO A 21 -17.06 -26.12 1.60
CA PRO A 21 -17.20 -26.62 2.98
C PRO A 21 -16.66 -25.61 4.00
N ALA A 22 -17.30 -25.50 5.17
CA ALA A 22 -17.02 -24.44 6.14
C ALA A 22 -15.53 -24.34 6.55
N ASP A 23 -14.86 -25.48 6.76
CA ASP A 23 -13.43 -25.50 7.12
C ASP A 23 -12.54 -25.03 5.96
N VAL A 24 -12.86 -25.43 4.73
CA VAL A 24 -12.16 -24.98 3.52
C VAL A 24 -12.39 -23.50 3.31
N ALA A 25 -13.64 -23.03 3.42
CA ALA A 25 -14.01 -21.63 3.28
C ALA A 25 -13.27 -20.74 4.30
N ARG A 26 -13.18 -21.18 5.55
CA ARG A 26 -12.45 -20.48 6.62
C ARG A 26 -10.96 -20.39 6.33
N ALA A 27 -10.32 -21.51 5.96
CA ALA A 27 -8.89 -21.55 5.65
C ALA A 27 -8.55 -20.74 4.40
N ALA A 28 -9.31 -20.93 3.32
CA ALA A 28 -9.13 -20.24 2.05
C ALA A 28 -9.44 -18.74 2.14
N GLY A 29 -10.42 -18.33 2.95
CA GLY A 29 -10.73 -16.91 3.16
C GLY A 29 -9.74 -16.18 4.07
N ALA A 30 -8.90 -16.90 4.82
CA ALA A 30 -7.95 -16.30 5.75
C ALA A 30 -6.67 -15.82 5.04
N THR A 31 -6.07 -16.68 4.22
CA THR A 31 -4.79 -16.39 3.54
C THR A 31 -4.61 -17.26 2.29
N LEU A 32 -3.73 -16.82 1.37
CA LEU A 32 -3.32 -17.64 0.23
C LEU A 32 -2.70 -18.98 0.65
N GLY A 33 -1.90 -18.99 1.73
CA GLY A 33 -1.31 -20.22 2.26
C GLY A 33 -2.38 -21.19 2.77
N GLY A 34 -3.37 -20.68 3.50
CA GLY A 34 -4.54 -21.45 3.93
C GLY A 34 -5.35 -21.97 2.75
N ALA A 35 -5.53 -21.19 1.68
CA ALA A 35 -6.16 -21.65 0.45
C ALA A 35 -5.37 -22.78 -0.21
N ALA A 36 -4.04 -22.63 -0.35
CA ALA A 36 -3.18 -23.64 -0.96
C ALA A 36 -3.18 -24.99 -0.23
N ASP A 37 -3.40 -24.97 1.09
CA ASP A 37 -3.55 -26.19 1.87
C ASP A 37 -4.99 -26.75 1.79
N ALA A 38 -6.00 -25.88 1.88
CA ALA A 38 -7.40 -26.28 1.90
C ALA A 38 -7.90 -26.87 0.57
N VAL A 39 -7.36 -26.43 -0.57
CA VAL A 39 -7.76 -26.96 -1.89
C VAL A 39 -7.41 -28.43 -2.09
N LYS A 40 -6.50 -29.00 -1.30
CA LYS A 40 -6.15 -30.43 -1.34
C LYS A 40 -7.32 -31.34 -0.98
N PHE A 41 -8.33 -30.81 -0.30
CA PHE A 41 -9.54 -31.53 0.12
C PHE A 41 -10.72 -31.32 -0.84
N LEU A 42 -10.52 -30.62 -1.96
CA LEU A 42 -11.56 -30.32 -2.94
C LEU A 42 -11.44 -31.20 -4.19
N PRO A 43 -12.54 -31.37 -4.93
CA PRO A 43 -12.49 -31.90 -6.29
C PRO A 43 -11.54 -31.05 -7.17
N PRO A 44 -10.84 -31.65 -8.16
CA PRO A 44 -9.78 -30.98 -8.92
C PRO A 44 -10.21 -29.65 -9.54
N GLU A 45 -11.42 -29.61 -10.08
CA GLU A 45 -11.95 -28.40 -10.74
C GLU A 45 -12.23 -27.26 -9.74
N GLN A 46 -12.72 -27.59 -8.54
CA GLN A 46 -12.92 -26.60 -7.48
C GLN A 46 -11.59 -26.15 -6.86
N ALA A 47 -10.64 -27.08 -6.73
CA ALA A 47 -9.30 -26.81 -6.23
C ALA A 47 -8.57 -25.78 -7.11
N GLU A 48 -8.55 -26.01 -8.43
CA GLU A 48 -7.96 -25.09 -9.41
C GLU A 48 -8.62 -23.70 -9.37
N ARG A 49 -9.96 -23.65 -9.43
CA ARG A 49 -10.70 -22.37 -9.39
C ARG A 49 -10.43 -21.59 -8.10
N THR A 50 -10.44 -22.27 -6.96
CA THR A 50 -10.24 -21.64 -5.66
C THR A 50 -8.81 -21.13 -5.50
N LEU A 51 -7.81 -21.92 -5.92
CA LEU A 51 -6.40 -21.52 -5.83
C LEU A 51 -6.07 -20.37 -6.79
N SER A 52 -6.63 -20.40 -8.00
CA SER A 52 -6.49 -19.31 -8.98
C SER A 52 -7.07 -18.01 -8.42
N ALA A 53 -8.29 -18.05 -7.90
CA ALA A 53 -8.92 -16.87 -7.32
C ALA A 53 -8.17 -16.34 -6.08
N ALA A 54 -7.62 -17.23 -5.25
CA ALA A 54 -6.80 -16.84 -4.11
C ALA A 54 -5.51 -16.12 -4.54
N ARG A 55 -4.84 -16.58 -5.60
CA ARG A 55 -3.66 -15.92 -6.17
C ARG A 55 -4.01 -14.53 -6.69
N ASP A 56 -5.09 -14.42 -7.45
CA ASP A 56 -5.56 -13.14 -7.99
C ASP A 56 -5.98 -12.14 -6.91
N ALA A 57 -6.61 -12.63 -5.84
CA ALA A 57 -6.97 -11.82 -4.68
C ALA A 57 -5.73 -11.31 -3.94
N PHE A 58 -4.71 -12.17 -3.77
CA PHE A 58 -3.45 -11.78 -3.15
C PHE A 58 -2.69 -10.74 -3.97
N CYS A 59 -2.55 -10.97 -5.28
CA CYS A 59 -1.90 -10.02 -6.19
C CYS A 59 -2.60 -8.66 -6.19
N ALA A 60 -3.94 -8.62 -6.17
CA ALA A 60 -4.70 -7.38 -6.09
C ALA A 60 -4.43 -6.62 -4.78
N GLY A 61 -4.41 -7.31 -3.64
CA GLY A 61 -4.04 -6.71 -2.35
C GLY A 61 -2.61 -6.16 -2.36
N PHE A 62 -1.68 -6.90 -2.96
CA PHE A 62 -0.27 -6.49 -3.07
C PHE A 62 -0.09 -5.28 -3.98
N GLN A 63 -0.79 -5.22 -5.12
CA GLN A 63 -0.79 -4.07 -6.03
C GLN A 63 -1.32 -2.81 -5.34
N ALA A 64 -2.40 -2.91 -4.56
CA ALA A 64 -2.93 -1.77 -3.81
C ALA A 64 -1.91 -1.23 -2.79
N ILE A 65 -1.20 -2.12 -2.08
CA ILE A 65 -0.11 -1.75 -1.17
C ILE A 65 1.04 -1.08 -1.92
N ALA A 66 1.43 -1.62 -3.09
CA ALA A 66 2.48 -1.06 -3.92
C ALA A 66 2.13 0.36 -4.41
N LEU A 67 0.90 0.57 -4.88
CA LEU A 67 0.42 1.89 -5.29
C LEU A 67 0.43 2.89 -4.13
N LEU A 68 -0.06 2.50 -2.95
CA LEU A 68 -0.04 3.37 -1.77
C LEU A 68 1.39 3.73 -1.35
N SER A 69 2.32 2.77 -1.44
CA SER A 69 3.73 3.00 -1.14
C SER A 69 4.38 3.94 -2.15
N ALA A 70 4.08 3.76 -3.45
CA ALA A 70 4.56 4.62 -4.51
C ALA A 70 4.07 6.07 -4.34
N LEU A 71 2.79 6.27 -4.01
CA LEU A 71 2.23 7.59 -3.72
C LEU A 71 2.92 8.25 -2.52
N GLY A 72 3.18 7.48 -1.45
CA GLY A 72 3.93 7.97 -0.30
C GLY A 72 5.35 8.44 -0.67
N LEU A 73 6.05 7.66 -1.49
CA LEU A 73 7.40 7.99 -1.94
C LEU A 73 7.41 9.24 -2.84
N VAL A 74 6.47 9.35 -3.77
CA VAL A 74 6.29 10.53 -4.62
C VAL A 74 6.01 11.77 -3.76
N GLY A 75 5.12 11.66 -2.78
CA GLY A 75 4.82 12.74 -1.84
C GLY A 75 6.05 13.19 -1.04
N ALA A 76 6.83 12.25 -0.52
CA ALA A 76 8.07 12.54 0.19
C ALA A 76 9.12 13.24 -0.71
N ALA A 77 9.23 12.83 -1.98
CA ALA A 77 10.12 13.47 -2.95
C ALA A 77 9.71 14.93 -3.21
N PHE A 78 8.41 15.21 -3.37
CA PHE A 78 7.91 16.57 -3.52
C PHE A 78 8.13 17.42 -2.26
N ALA A 79 7.83 16.88 -1.07
CA ALA A 79 8.06 17.56 0.19
C ALA A 79 9.55 17.94 0.36
N THR A 80 10.44 16.99 0.07
CA THR A 80 11.90 17.23 0.09
C THR A 80 12.31 18.32 -0.89
N LYS A 81 11.78 18.30 -2.12
CA LYS A 81 12.05 19.34 -3.12
C LYS A 81 11.59 20.72 -2.66
N ILE A 82 10.41 20.82 -2.04
CA ILE A 82 9.86 22.08 -1.53
C ILE A 82 10.73 22.60 -0.36
N ALA A 83 11.07 21.73 0.59
CA ALA A 83 11.91 22.08 1.73
C ALA A 83 13.29 22.58 1.28
N LEU A 84 13.94 21.90 0.33
CA LEU A 84 15.21 22.33 -0.25
C LEU A 84 15.10 23.66 -1.00
N LYS A 85 13.98 23.90 -1.70
CA LYS A 85 13.74 25.18 -2.39
C LYS A 85 13.56 26.31 -1.39
N GLN A 86 12.83 26.11 -0.29
CA GLN A 86 12.65 27.12 0.77
C GLN A 86 13.98 27.43 1.47
N ALA A 87 14.79 26.41 1.78
CA ALA A 87 16.11 26.60 2.38
C ALA A 87 17.10 27.36 1.49
N ARG A 88 16.94 27.29 0.16
CA ARG A 88 17.76 28.06 -0.81
C ARG A 88 17.34 29.51 -0.99
N HIS A 89 16.22 29.95 -0.41
CA HIS A 89 15.80 31.35 -0.39
C HIS A 89 16.02 31.97 1.01
N PRO A 90 17.26 32.16 1.49
CA PRO A 90 17.48 33.20 2.49
C PRO A 90 17.26 34.56 1.80
N SER A 91 16.29 35.33 2.27
CA SER A 91 16.16 36.74 1.91
C SER A 91 17.45 37.48 2.31
N PRO A 92 17.89 38.49 1.55
CA PRO A 92 19.11 39.25 1.86
C PRO A 92 18.82 40.19 3.03
N GLU A 93 18.89 39.68 4.25
CA GLU A 93 18.79 40.51 5.47
C GLU A 93 20.19 40.68 6.06
N GLY A 94 20.81 41.80 5.71
CA GLY A 94 22.14 42.17 6.21
C GLY A 94 22.92 43.17 5.35
N ALA A 95 22.28 44.21 4.81
CA ALA A 95 23.00 45.40 4.30
C ALA A 95 22.11 46.64 4.41
N GLY A 96 21.49 46.80 5.58
CA GLY A 96 20.71 47.97 5.96
C GLY A 96 21.34 48.72 7.13
N GLU A 97 22.68 48.75 7.24
CA GLU A 97 23.35 49.68 8.14
C GLU A 97 23.55 51.01 7.41
N LYS A 98 22.55 51.89 7.55
CA LYS A 98 22.77 53.33 7.51
C LYS A 98 21.89 53.97 8.58
N PRO A 99 22.49 54.33 9.72
CA PRO A 99 22.55 55.75 10.12
C PRO A 99 23.91 56.04 10.78
N THR A 100 24.54 57.22 10.85
CA THR A 100 24.17 58.61 10.69
C THR A 100 25.48 59.44 10.67
N SER A 101 25.52 60.50 9.87
CA SER A 101 26.04 61.87 10.17
C SER A 101 26.83 62.09 11.48
N ALA A 102 27.90 62.89 11.64
CA ALA A 102 28.65 63.86 10.83
C ALA A 102 29.88 64.36 11.68
N PRO A 103 30.40 65.61 11.58
CA PRO A 103 31.78 65.98 11.22
C PRO A 103 32.67 66.49 12.39
N ALA A 104 33.99 66.60 12.17
CA ALA A 104 34.89 67.66 12.65
C ALA A 104 36.28 67.53 12.01
#